data_AF-A0A399P503-F1
#
_entry.id   AF-A0A399P503-F1
#
_cell.length_a   1.000
_cell.length_b   1.000
_cell.length_c   1.000
_cell.angle_alpha   90.00
_cell.angle_beta   90.00
_cell.angle_gamma   90.00
#
_symmetry.space_group_name_H-M   'P 1'
#
loop_
_entity.id
_entity.type
_entity.pdbx_description
1 polymer ?
#
loop_
_entity_poly.entity_id
_entity_poly.type
_entity_poly.pdbx_seq_one_letter_code
_entity_poly.pdbx_strand_id
1 'polypeptide(L)'
;AGLAPETCDPDEVRGRWSGLGEGVDVPLAGIHPVRMVGRDLTFEPFTRLPRHPNAMHLAALDADGGTVLESTWFSVGGGFVLREDQAPSAVLPTGLPHSFSNADELIELAETTGRSIADVARDTEESIHGSRRAVAGLDAIWDAMAACVTAGLGGQGPLPGGLNVRRRA
;
A
#
# COMPACT_ATOMS: atom_id res chain seq x y z
N ALA A 1 -5.42 -9.51 12.43
CA ALA A 1 -4.29 -9.04 13.26
C ALA A 1 -4.15 -7.51 13.34
N GLY A 2 -4.87 -6.68 12.54
CA GLY A 2 -4.81 -5.21 12.69
C GLY A 2 -3.48 -4.56 12.31
N LEU A 3 -2.62 -5.27 11.57
CA LEU A 3 -1.31 -4.78 11.13
C LEU A 3 -1.46 -3.72 10.03
N ALA A 4 -0.61 -2.70 10.06
CA ALA A 4 -0.52 -1.67 9.02
C ALA A 4 0.75 -1.87 8.19
N PRO A 5 0.69 -1.73 6.84
CA PRO A 5 1.82 -2.02 5.95
C PRO A 5 3.04 -1.13 6.22
N GLU A 6 2.83 0.08 6.73
CA GLU A 6 3.89 1.05 7.03
C GLU A 6 4.70 0.70 8.29
N THR A 7 4.13 -0.10 9.21
CA THR A 7 4.69 -0.28 10.56
C THR A 7 4.83 -1.73 10.99
N CYS A 8 4.22 -2.67 10.28
CA CYS A 8 4.34 -4.09 10.62
C CYS A 8 5.74 -4.61 10.30
N ASP A 9 6.22 -5.56 11.11
CA ASP A 9 7.38 -6.36 10.75
C ASP A 9 7.05 -7.20 9.49
N PRO A 10 7.78 -7.05 8.38
CA PRO A 10 7.54 -7.84 7.17
C PRO A 10 7.68 -9.36 7.39
N ASP A 11 8.56 -9.77 8.31
CA ASP A 11 8.77 -11.19 8.62
C ASP A 11 7.61 -11.77 9.43
N GLU A 12 6.87 -10.93 10.16
CA GLU A 12 5.63 -11.36 10.78
C GLU A 12 4.55 -11.71 9.76
N VAL A 13 4.47 -11.02 8.62
CA VAL A 13 3.38 -11.23 7.64
C VAL A 13 3.68 -12.41 6.71
N ARG A 14 4.95 -12.61 6.37
CA ARG A 14 5.38 -13.59 5.37
C ARG A 14 4.96 -15.00 5.77
N GLY A 15 4.21 -15.66 4.88
CA GLY A 15 3.85 -17.07 5.03
C GLY A 15 2.77 -17.37 6.06
N ARG A 16 2.20 -16.39 6.78
CA ARG A 16 1.13 -16.65 7.78
C ARG A 16 -0.03 -17.46 7.21
N TRP A 17 -0.42 -17.20 5.96
CA TRP A 17 -1.52 -17.90 5.30
C TRP A 17 -1.24 -19.41 5.08
N SER A 18 0.03 -19.79 4.87
CA SER A 18 0.41 -21.21 4.71
C SER A 18 0.27 -22.01 6.01
N GLY A 19 0.24 -21.33 7.16
CA GLY A 19 0.06 -21.95 8.48
C GLY A 19 -1.40 -22.14 8.91
N LEU A 20 -2.38 -21.82 8.06
CA LEU A 20 -3.80 -21.88 8.47
C LEU A 20 -4.27 -23.31 8.79
N GLY A 21 -3.77 -24.34 8.10
CA GLY A 21 -4.02 -25.77 8.43
C GLY A 21 -5.49 -26.11 8.78
N GLU A 22 -5.68 -26.83 9.89
CA GLU A 22 -7.00 -27.13 10.51
C GLU A 22 -7.61 -25.93 11.27
N GLY A 23 -6.88 -24.81 11.31
CA GLY A 23 -7.36 -23.50 11.67
C GLY A 23 -6.47 -22.79 12.68
N VAL A 24 -6.51 -21.46 12.63
CA VAL A 24 -5.81 -20.55 13.54
C VAL A 24 -6.79 -19.46 13.96
N ASP A 25 -6.72 -19.04 15.21
CA ASP A 25 -7.51 -17.91 15.69
C ASP A 25 -6.79 -16.61 15.32
N VAL A 26 -7.44 -15.82 14.47
CA VAL A 26 -6.91 -14.54 14.00
C VAL A 26 -7.63 -13.43 14.74
N PRO A 27 -6.91 -12.53 15.44
CA PRO A 27 -7.54 -11.38 16.09
C PRO A 27 -7.94 -10.34 15.03
N LEU A 28 -9.19 -10.37 14.60
CA LEU A 28 -9.79 -9.40 13.70
C LEU A 28 -9.69 -8.00 14.32
N ALA A 29 -9.16 -7.06 13.54
CA ALA A 29 -8.78 -5.71 14.01
C ALA A 29 -7.87 -5.70 15.28
N GLY A 30 -7.20 -6.80 15.61
CA GLY A 30 -6.39 -6.93 16.82
C GLY A 30 -7.19 -7.21 18.10
N ILE A 31 -8.52 -7.35 18.02
CA ILE A 31 -9.40 -7.35 19.20
C ILE A 31 -10.27 -8.61 19.25
N HIS A 32 -10.92 -8.98 18.14
CA HIS A 32 -11.93 -10.03 18.13
C HIS A 32 -11.39 -11.32 17.49
N PRO A 33 -11.21 -12.43 18.23
CA PRO A 33 -10.69 -13.66 17.66
C PRO A 33 -11.72 -14.29 16.70
N VAL A 34 -11.29 -14.57 15.48
CA VAL A 34 -12.06 -15.29 14.47
C VAL A 34 -11.25 -16.51 14.03
N ARG A 35 -11.89 -17.68 14.01
CA ARG A 35 -11.28 -18.89 13.49
C ARG A 35 -11.13 -18.79 11.98
N MET A 36 -9.91 -18.91 11.47
CA MET A 36 -9.63 -18.99 10.03
C MET A 36 -8.99 -20.32 9.69
N VAL A 37 -9.45 -20.97 8.63
CA VAL A 37 -8.93 -22.23 8.10
C VAL A 37 -8.46 -22.06 6.65
N GLY A 38 -7.70 -23.03 6.13
CA GLY A 38 -7.14 -22.93 4.78
C GLY A 38 -8.18 -22.71 3.66
N ARG A 39 -9.41 -23.24 3.82
CA ARG A 39 -10.50 -23.05 2.83
C ARG A 39 -11.09 -21.64 2.82
N ASP A 40 -10.84 -20.83 3.84
CA ASP A 40 -11.34 -19.45 3.91
C ASP A 40 -10.51 -18.51 3.03
N LEU A 41 -9.42 -19.02 2.44
CA LEU A 41 -8.57 -18.29 1.51
C LEU A 41 -8.45 -19.08 0.20
N THR A 42 -9.08 -18.56 -0.84
CA THR A 42 -9.09 -19.18 -2.18
C THR A 42 -8.34 -18.30 -3.16
N PHE A 43 -7.43 -18.90 -3.94
CA PHE A 43 -6.78 -18.23 -5.06
C PHE A 43 -7.49 -18.58 -6.36
N GLU A 44 -7.94 -17.56 -7.09
CA GLU A 44 -8.62 -17.71 -8.37
C GLU A 44 -7.80 -17.10 -9.53
N PRO A 45 -6.65 -17.70 -9.91
CA PRO A 45 -5.70 -17.10 -10.86
C PRO A 45 -6.27 -16.93 -12.29
N PHE A 46 -7.34 -17.64 -12.62
CA PHE A 46 -8.00 -17.58 -13.93
C PHE A 46 -9.27 -16.73 -13.94
N THR A 47 -9.71 -16.24 -12.78
CA THR A 47 -10.84 -15.32 -12.67
C THR A 47 -10.35 -13.91 -13.00
N ARG A 48 -11.05 -13.23 -13.90
CA ARG A 48 -10.80 -11.83 -14.24
C ARG A 48 -12.05 -11.01 -14.01
N LEU A 49 -11.95 -10.02 -13.14
CA LEU A 49 -13.02 -9.06 -12.94
C LEU A 49 -12.89 -7.91 -13.95
N PRO A 50 -14.01 -7.31 -14.42
CA PRO A 50 -13.98 -6.28 -15.46
C PRO A 50 -13.18 -5.01 -15.10
N ARG A 51 -13.09 -4.68 -13.81
CA ARG A 51 -12.56 -3.38 -13.35
C ARG A 51 -11.04 -3.34 -13.28
N HIS A 52 -10.40 -4.31 -12.64
CA HIS A 52 -8.95 -4.37 -12.51
C HIS A 52 -8.51 -5.83 -12.26
N PRO A 53 -7.37 -6.29 -12.82
CA PRO A 53 -6.93 -7.69 -12.67
C PRO A 53 -6.53 -8.07 -11.24
N ASN A 54 -6.05 -7.11 -10.44
CA ASN A 54 -5.71 -7.35 -9.04
C ASN A 54 -6.93 -7.06 -8.16
N ALA A 55 -7.67 -8.10 -7.81
CA ALA A 55 -8.89 -8.02 -7.02
C ALA A 55 -8.85 -8.97 -5.82
N MET A 56 -9.56 -8.58 -4.76
CA MET A 56 -9.77 -9.39 -3.57
C MET A 56 -11.22 -9.23 -3.14
N HIS A 57 -11.91 -10.37 -2.98
CA HIS A 57 -13.24 -10.41 -2.40
C HIS A 57 -13.13 -10.82 -0.93
N LEU A 58 -13.78 -10.07 -0.04
CA LEU A 58 -13.80 -10.31 1.39
C LEU A 58 -15.25 -10.52 1.82
N ALA A 59 -15.53 -11.63 2.51
CA ALA A 59 -16.82 -11.92 3.10
C ALA A 59 -16.66 -12.17 4.61
N ALA A 60 -17.54 -11.57 5.41
CA ALA A 60 -17.70 -11.84 6.83
C ALA A 60 -18.96 -12.69 7.02
N LEU A 61 -18.81 -13.84 7.67
CA LEU A 61 -19.88 -14.79 7.91
C LEU A 61 -20.26 -14.81 9.39
N ASP A 62 -21.52 -15.09 9.69
CA ASP A 62 -21.99 -15.39 11.05
C ASP A 62 -21.70 -16.86 11.44
N ALA A 63 -22.12 -17.25 12.64
CA ALA A 63 -21.89 -18.59 13.17
C ALA A 63 -22.61 -19.70 12.39
N ASP A 64 -23.70 -19.36 11.69
CA ASP A 64 -24.48 -20.30 10.88
C ASP A 64 -23.99 -20.33 9.42
N GLY A 65 -22.97 -19.53 9.08
CA GLY A 65 -22.39 -19.41 7.74
C GLY A 65 -23.11 -18.41 6.83
N GLY A 66 -24.04 -17.61 7.37
CA GLY A 66 -24.70 -16.54 6.65
C GLY A 66 -23.78 -15.34 6.42
N THR A 67 -23.81 -14.76 5.21
CA THR A 67 -23.02 -13.55 4.90
C THR A 67 -23.59 -12.33 5.61
N VAL A 68 -22.79 -11.75 6.50
CA VAL A 68 -23.11 -10.50 7.22
C VAL A 68 -22.70 -9.29 6.38
N LEU A 69 -21.55 -9.37 5.73
CA LEU A 69 -21.00 -8.32 4.90
C LEU A 69 -20.08 -8.93 3.84
N GLU A 70 -20.15 -8.42 2.62
CA GLU A 70 -19.18 -8.76 1.59
C GLU A 70 -18.77 -7.52 0.81
N SER A 71 -17.54 -7.53 0.29
CA SER A 71 -17.04 -6.44 -0.52
C SER A 71 -15.87 -6.87 -1.40
N THR A 72 -15.86 -6.35 -2.62
CA THR A 72 -14.76 -6.54 -3.57
C THR A 72 -13.88 -5.29 -3.62
N TRP A 73 -12.58 -5.49 -3.51
CA TRP A 73 -11.54 -4.47 -3.51
C TRP A 73 -10.54 -4.68 -4.63
N PHE A 74 -10.08 -3.59 -5.23
CA PHE A 74 -9.13 -3.60 -6.34
C PHE A 74 -7.86 -2.86 -5.96
N SER A 75 -6.70 -3.48 -6.17
CA SER A 75 -5.39 -2.84 -6.01
C SER A 75 -4.94 -2.24 -7.35
N VAL A 76 -5.11 -0.94 -7.54
CA VAL A 76 -4.96 -0.26 -8.84
C VAL A 76 -3.55 0.27 -9.13
N GLY A 77 -2.59 0.00 -8.25
CA GLY A 77 -1.18 0.38 -8.40
C GLY A 77 -0.74 1.46 -7.41
N GLY A 78 0.56 1.54 -7.15
CA GLY A 78 1.13 2.53 -6.21
C GLY A 78 0.70 2.40 -4.75
N GLY A 79 0.04 1.30 -4.37
CA GLY A 79 -0.54 1.10 -3.03
C GLY A 79 -2.00 1.58 -2.89
N PHE A 80 -2.60 2.14 -3.93
CA PHE A 80 -4.00 2.58 -3.90
C PHE A 80 -4.97 1.41 -4.04
N VAL A 81 -6.04 1.45 -3.24
CA VAL A 81 -7.14 0.49 -3.28
C VAL A 81 -8.47 1.18 -3.57
N LEU A 82 -9.32 0.54 -4.36
CA LEU A 82 -10.67 1.01 -4.67
C LEU A 82 -11.68 -0.09 -4.36
N ARG A 83 -12.76 0.26 -3.68
CA ARG A 83 -13.90 -0.63 -3.53
C ARG A 83 -14.72 -0.67 -4.83
N GLU A 84 -15.38 -1.79 -5.10
CA GLU A 84 -16.13 -2.01 -6.33
C GLU A 84 -17.22 -0.96 -6.62
N ASP A 85 -17.90 -0.51 -5.57
CA ASP A 85 -18.97 0.49 -5.61
C ASP A 85 -18.46 1.94 -5.53
N GLN A 86 -17.16 2.15 -5.31
CA GLN A 86 -16.58 3.50 -5.26
C GLN A 86 -16.23 3.99 -6.67
N ALA A 87 -16.57 5.24 -6.97
CA ALA A 87 -16.04 5.91 -8.15
C ALA A 87 -14.53 6.19 -7.96
N PRO A 88 -13.72 6.17 -9.04
CA PRO A 88 -12.34 6.63 -8.97
C PRO A 88 -12.34 8.09 -8.49
N SER A 89 -11.66 8.35 -7.39
CA SER A 89 -11.53 9.68 -6.81
C SER A 89 -10.08 10.13 -6.95
N ALA A 90 -9.80 10.96 -7.95
CA ALA A 90 -8.58 11.77 -7.95
C ALA A 90 -8.92 13.08 -7.25
N VAL A 91 -8.45 13.27 -6.03
CA VAL A 91 -8.65 14.53 -5.31
C VAL A 91 -7.28 15.03 -4.88
N LEU A 92 -6.63 15.74 -5.81
CA LEU A 92 -5.73 16.80 -5.35
C LEU A 92 -6.61 17.83 -4.61
N PRO A 93 -6.15 18.36 -3.47
CA PRO A 93 -6.85 19.43 -2.78
C PRO A 93 -7.09 20.61 -3.74
N THR A 94 -8.25 21.25 -3.65
CA THR A 94 -8.50 22.50 -4.38
C THR A 94 -7.72 23.65 -3.73
N GLY A 95 -7.23 24.59 -4.55
CA GLY A 95 -6.52 25.78 -4.05
C GLY A 95 -5.03 25.60 -3.78
N LEU A 96 -4.36 24.68 -4.49
CA LEU A 96 -2.90 24.57 -4.47
C LEU A 96 -2.25 25.88 -4.97
N PRO A 97 -1.08 26.27 -4.42
CA PRO A 97 -0.40 27.51 -4.79
C PRO A 97 0.05 27.52 -6.26
N HIS A 98 0.31 26.33 -6.79
CA HIS A 98 0.82 26.10 -8.14
C HIS A 98 -0.01 25.01 -8.81
N SER A 99 -0.32 25.18 -10.09
CA SER A 99 -1.06 24.18 -10.89
C SER A 99 -0.40 24.05 -12.25
N PHE A 100 -0.09 22.83 -12.65
CA PHE A 100 0.47 22.47 -13.95
C PHE A 100 0.04 21.04 -14.30
N SER A 101 -0.12 20.75 -15.59
CA SER A 101 -0.57 19.45 -16.12
C SER A 101 0.46 18.78 -17.01
N ASN A 102 1.55 19.47 -17.36
CA ASN A 102 2.63 18.96 -18.20
C ASN A 102 3.98 19.61 -17.84
N ALA A 103 5.05 19.13 -18.48
CA ALA A 103 6.40 19.60 -18.22
C ALA A 103 6.63 21.04 -18.69
N ASP A 104 6.04 21.46 -19.81
CA ASP A 104 6.21 22.81 -20.36
C ASP A 104 5.61 23.86 -19.40
N GLU A 105 4.40 23.60 -18.88
CA GLU A 105 3.76 24.43 -17.86
C GLU A 105 4.58 24.52 -16.56
N LEU A 106 5.20 23.41 -16.13
CA LEU A 106 6.06 23.40 -14.94
C LEU A 106 7.33 24.24 -15.14
N ILE A 107 7.93 24.18 -16.34
CA ILE A 107 9.12 24.97 -16.68
C ILE A 107 8.74 26.45 -16.74
N GLU A 108 7.65 26.81 -17.42
CA GLU A 108 7.16 28.19 -17.49
C GLU A 108 6.85 28.74 -16.09
N LEU A 109 6.24 27.94 -15.22
CA LEU A 109 5.98 28.32 -13.83
C LEU A 109 7.27 28.58 -13.05
N ALA A 110 8.28 27.71 -13.20
CA ALA A 110 9.57 27.87 -12.55
C ALA A 110 10.28 29.17 -13.02
N GLU A 111 10.27 29.44 -14.32
CA GLU A 111 10.88 30.64 -14.92
C GLU A 111 10.15 31.93 -14.49
N THR A 112 8.83 31.95 -14.55
CA THR A 112 8.01 33.14 -14.23
C THR A 112 8.04 33.48 -12.74
N THR A 113 8.14 32.49 -11.86
CA THR A 113 8.21 32.70 -10.40
C THR A 113 9.63 32.85 -9.87
N GLY A 114 10.65 32.58 -10.70
CA GLY A 114 12.05 32.55 -10.29
C GLY A 114 12.38 31.44 -9.28
N ARG A 115 11.58 30.37 -9.26
CA ARG A 115 11.70 29.24 -8.33
C ARG A 115 12.25 28.01 -9.05
N SER A 116 12.97 27.15 -8.33
CA SER A 116 13.32 25.84 -8.87
C SER A 116 12.11 24.91 -8.88
N ILE A 117 12.15 23.83 -9.67
CA ILE A 117 11.11 22.77 -9.64
C ILE A 117 10.95 22.21 -8.23
N ALA A 118 12.05 22.08 -7.47
CA ALA A 118 12.00 21.60 -6.09
C ALA A 118 11.28 22.60 -5.16
N ASP A 119 11.42 23.90 -5.38
CA ASP A 119 10.71 24.92 -4.61
C ASP A 119 9.22 24.93 -4.96
N VAL A 120 8.84 24.75 -6.24
CA VAL A 120 7.44 24.60 -6.67
C VAL A 120 6.79 23.38 -6.00
N ALA A 121 7.50 22.25 -5.98
CA ALA A 121 7.03 21.03 -5.31
C ALA A 121 6.92 21.23 -3.79
N ARG A 122 7.93 21.88 -3.16
CA ARG A 122 7.92 22.20 -1.73
C ARG A 122 6.74 23.09 -1.37
N ASP A 123 6.51 24.19 -2.07
CA ASP A 123 5.38 25.09 -1.80
C ASP A 123 4.04 24.34 -1.83
N THR A 124 3.87 23.44 -2.81
CA THR A 124 2.66 22.62 -2.94
C THR A 124 2.51 21.67 -1.75
N GLU A 125 3.57 20.92 -1.40
CA GLU A 125 3.57 19.99 -0.28
C GLU A 125 3.32 20.69 1.06
N GLU A 126 3.96 21.85 1.26
CA GLU A 126 3.79 22.67 2.46
C GLU A 126 2.38 23.26 2.57
N SER A 127 1.73 23.57 1.44
CA SER A 127 0.33 24.03 1.44
C SER A 127 -0.66 22.95 1.88
N ILE A 128 -0.36 21.68 1.59
CA ILE A 128 -1.23 20.54 1.92
C ILE A 128 -0.96 20.05 3.35
N HIS A 129 0.31 19.89 3.72
CA HIS A 129 0.72 19.21 4.95
C HIS A 129 1.28 20.15 6.02
N GLY A 130 1.70 21.36 5.65
CA GLY A 130 2.46 22.29 6.49
C GLY A 130 3.96 21.96 6.49
N SER A 131 4.80 23.00 6.52
CA SER A 131 6.28 22.89 6.38
C SER A 131 6.92 21.82 7.28
N ARG A 132 6.57 21.80 8.57
CA ARG A 132 7.12 20.80 9.52
C ARG A 132 6.77 19.36 9.13
N ARG A 133 5.55 19.10 8.64
CA ARG A 133 5.15 17.74 8.25
C ARG A 133 5.76 17.34 6.91
N ALA A 134 5.89 18.28 5.97
CA ALA A 134 6.54 18.04 4.70
C ALA A 134 8.00 17.59 4.90
N VAL A 135 8.77 18.32 5.72
CA VAL A 135 10.15 17.95 6.04
C VAL A 135 10.22 16.61 6.78
N ALA A 136 9.41 16.42 7.82
CA ALA A 136 9.39 15.16 8.57
C ALA A 136 9.02 13.95 7.69
N GLY A 137 8.13 14.13 6.71
CA GLY A 137 7.78 13.08 5.74
C GLY A 137 8.93 12.72 4.82
N LEU A 138 9.66 13.72 4.32
CA LEU A 138 10.86 13.50 3.50
C LEU A 138 11.95 12.76 4.29
N ASP A 139 12.18 13.16 5.54
CA ASP A 139 13.14 12.49 6.43
C ASP A 139 12.72 11.04 6.69
N ALA A 140 11.44 10.78 6.95
CA ALA A 140 10.92 9.42 7.15
C ALA A 140 11.10 8.52 5.92
N ILE A 141 10.88 9.05 4.71
CA ILE A 141 11.12 8.32 3.46
C ILE A 141 12.61 8.02 3.31
N TRP A 142 13.48 8.99 3.56
CA TRP A 142 14.92 8.81 3.51
C TRP A 142 15.40 7.75 4.49
N ASP A 143 14.96 7.82 5.74
CA ASP A 143 15.31 6.86 6.79
C ASP A 143 14.85 5.45 6.42
N ALA A 144 13.64 5.30 5.87
CA ALA A 144 13.14 4.01 5.39
C ALA A 144 13.99 3.47 4.22
N MET A 145 14.38 4.32 3.26
CA MET A 145 15.26 3.92 2.15
C MET A 145 16.64 3.51 2.66
N ALA A 146 17.25 4.27 3.57
CA ALA A 146 18.56 3.98 4.16
C ALA A 146 18.55 2.69 5.00
N ALA A 147 17.49 2.47 5.78
CA ALA A 147 17.27 1.25 6.54
C ALA A 147 17.12 0.04 5.59
N CYS A 148 16.38 0.19 4.49
CA CYS A 148 16.21 -0.86 3.47
C CYS A 148 17.54 -1.25 2.82
N VAL A 149 18.38 -0.26 2.46
CA VAL A 149 19.73 -0.52 1.94
C VAL A 149 20.56 -1.30 2.95
N THR A 150 20.57 -0.86 4.21
CA THR A 150 21.31 -1.52 5.29
C THR A 150 20.85 -2.96 5.51
N ALA A 151 19.54 -3.20 5.54
CA ALA A 151 18.96 -4.54 5.65
C ALA A 151 19.31 -5.43 4.44
N GLY A 152 19.34 -4.84 3.24
CA GLY A 152 19.74 -5.51 2.01
C GLY A 152 21.19 -6.01 2.03
N LEU A 153 22.11 -5.22 2.60
CA LEU A 153 23.53 -5.58 2.77
C LEU A 153 23.74 -6.70 3.79
N GLY A 154 22.88 -6.80 4.81
CA GLY A 154 22.94 -7.87 5.81
C GLY A 154 22.28 -9.18 5.37
N GLY A 155 21.41 -9.15 4.37
CA GLY A 155 20.58 -10.28 3.96
C GLY A 155 21.36 -11.43 3.33
N GLN A 156 21.27 -12.62 3.91
CA GLN A 156 21.90 -13.85 3.40
C GLN A 156 20.87 -14.80 2.76
N GLY A 157 21.38 -15.82 2.06
CA GLY A 157 20.57 -16.89 1.47
C GLY A 157 19.93 -16.56 0.12
N PRO A 158 19.23 -17.53 -0.50
CA PRO A 158 18.53 -17.32 -1.75
C PRO A 158 17.26 -16.48 -1.54
N LEU A 159 16.83 -15.77 -2.59
CA LEU A 159 15.53 -15.12 -2.63
C LEU A 159 14.40 -16.18 -2.61
N PRO A 160 13.28 -15.89 -1.92
CA PRO A 160 12.10 -16.74 -1.99
C PRO A 160 11.51 -16.78 -3.41
N GLY A 161 10.70 -17.79 -3.71
CA GLY A 161 10.04 -17.94 -5.02
C GLY A 161 10.58 -19.07 -5.91
N GLY A 162 11.40 -19.98 -5.37
CA GLY A 162 11.77 -21.24 -6.04
C GLY A 162 12.82 -21.12 -7.16
N LEU A 163 13.23 -19.91 -7.52
CA LEU A 163 14.24 -19.66 -8.56
C LEU A 163 15.69 -19.76 -8.07
N ASN A 164 15.92 -20.00 -6.77
CA ASN A 164 17.25 -20.12 -6.14
C ASN A 164 18.22 -18.97 -6.47
N VAL A 165 17.67 -17.77 -6.67
CA VAL A 165 18.47 -16.57 -7.00
C VAL A 165 19.22 -16.13 -5.75
N ARG A 166 20.55 -16.06 -5.84
CA ARG A 166 21.38 -15.57 -4.73
C ARG A 166 21.26 -14.06 -4.58
N ARG A 167 21.24 -13.58 -3.35
CA ARG A 167 21.46 -12.16 -3.02
C ARG A 167 22.88 -11.76 -3.47
N ARG A 168 23.03 -10.53 -3.97
CA ARG A 168 24.29 -10.01 -4.55
C ARG A 168 24.70 -8.63 -4.02
N ALA A 169 23.90 -8.06 -3.12
CA ALA A 169 24.21 -6.80 -2.46
C ALA A 169 25.46 -6.95 -1.58
#